data_AF-A0A2V6XJT7-F1
#
_entry.id   AF-A0A2V6XJT7-F1
#
_cell.length_a   1.000
_cell.length_b   1.000
_cell.length_c   1.000
_cell.angle_alpha   90.00
_cell.angle_beta   90.00
_cell.angle_gamma   90.00
#
_symmetry.space_group_name_H-M   'P 1'
#
loop_
_entity.id
_entity.type
_entity.pdbx_description
1 polymer ?
#
loop_
_entity_poly.entity_id
_entity_poly.type
_entity_poly.pdbx_seq_one_letter_code
_entity_poly.pdbx_strand_id
1 'polypeptide(L)'
;MAERADGHGERLAELNGVARALAETVPLLVERLSAARSGQLYREALELLERPLLGHVLSMTGGNQLRAARLLGLNRNTLRKRCRELCLALPGRSGRAPGGRAAAPIP
;
A
#
# COMPACT_ATOMS: atom_id res chain seq x y z
N MET A 1 1.11 27.80 -30.78
CA MET A 1 1.49 28.01 -29.37
C MET A 1 0.23 28.12 -28.52
N ALA A 2 -0.40 26.98 -28.25
CA ALA A 2 -1.46 26.84 -27.26
C ALA A 2 -1.35 25.39 -26.75
N GLU A 3 -1.93 25.09 -25.59
CA GLU A 3 -2.14 23.73 -25.05
C GLU A 3 -1.06 23.19 -24.09
N ARG A 4 -0.87 23.87 -22.95
CA ARG A 4 -0.27 23.29 -21.73
C ARG A 4 -0.97 23.72 -20.43
N ALA A 5 -2.22 24.20 -20.49
CA ALA A 5 -2.89 24.81 -19.34
C ALA A 5 -3.87 23.90 -18.56
N ASP A 6 -4.34 22.76 -19.09
CA ASP A 6 -5.47 22.05 -18.47
C ASP A 6 -5.13 20.85 -17.56
N GLY A 7 -3.93 20.26 -17.67
CA GLY A 7 -3.60 19.04 -16.91
C GLY A 7 -3.54 19.20 -15.39
N HIS A 8 -3.27 20.41 -14.88
CA HIS A 8 -3.26 20.66 -13.44
C HIS A 8 -4.69 20.80 -12.88
N GLY A 9 -5.59 21.42 -13.65
CA GLY A 9 -7.00 21.58 -13.29
C GLY A 9 -7.74 20.25 -13.26
N GLU A 10 -7.54 19.41 -14.28
CA GLU A 10 -8.10 18.06 -14.33
C GLU A 10 -7.60 17.19 -13.17
N ARG A 11 -6.29 17.24 -12.88
CA ARG A 11 -5.72 16.47 -11.77
C ARG A 11 -6.27 16.92 -10.41
N LEU A 12 -6.46 18.21 -10.21
CA LEU A 12 -7.07 18.74 -8.98
C LEU A 12 -8.56 18.32 -8.89
N ALA A 13 -9.28 18.33 -10.00
CA ALA A 13 -10.67 17.87 -10.06
C ALA A 13 -10.80 16.37 -9.73
N GLU A 14 -9.92 15.52 -10.28
CA GLU A 14 -9.84 14.10 -9.93
C GLU A 14 -9.62 13.89 -8.43
N LEU A 15 -8.62 14.59 -7.85
CA LEU A 15 -8.29 14.48 -6.43
C LEU A 15 -9.45 14.95 -5.55
N ASN A 16 -10.15 16.02 -5.95
CA ASN A 16 -11.34 16.51 -5.26
C ASN A 16 -12.49 15.50 -5.32
N GLY A 17 -12.66 14.81 -6.46
CA GLY A 17 -13.64 13.72 -6.59
C GLY A 17 -13.35 12.57 -5.63
N VAL A 18 -12.09 12.14 -5.53
CA VAL A 18 -11.67 11.12 -4.56
C VAL A 18 -11.86 11.58 -3.12
N ALA A 19 -11.51 12.84 -2.81
CA ALA A 19 -11.70 13.41 -1.49
C ALA A 19 -13.17 13.43 -1.08
N ARG A 20 -14.08 13.76 -2.01
CA ARG A 20 -15.52 13.73 -1.79
C ARG A 20 -16.03 12.32 -1.51
N ALA A 21 -15.63 11.34 -2.32
CA ALA A 21 -16.02 9.94 -2.10
C ALA A 21 -15.55 9.42 -0.73
N LEU A 22 -14.34 9.79 -0.30
CA LEU A 22 -13.85 9.47 1.04
C LEU A 22 -14.69 10.15 2.12
N ALA A 23 -14.99 11.44 1.98
CA ALA A 23 -15.81 12.19 2.93
C ALA A 23 -17.22 11.60 3.10
N GLU A 24 -17.81 11.11 2.01
CA GLU A 24 -19.12 10.42 2.03
C GLU A 24 -19.03 9.04 2.69
N THR A 25 -17.89 8.34 2.58
CA THR A 25 -17.71 6.98 3.12
C THR A 25 -17.30 6.97 4.61
N VAL A 26 -16.55 7.98 5.07
CA VAL A 26 -16.00 8.03 6.43
C VAL A 26 -17.06 7.89 7.54
N PRO A 27 -18.24 8.55 7.48
CA PRO A 27 -19.27 8.40 8.51
C PRO A 27 -19.72 6.94 8.70
N LEU A 28 -19.97 6.24 7.59
CA LEU A 28 -20.31 4.81 7.63
C LEU A 28 -19.19 3.99 8.28
N LEU A 29 -17.94 4.31 7.96
CA LEU A 29 -16.76 3.65 8.52
C LEU A 29 -16.69 3.86 10.05
N VAL A 30 -16.95 5.08 10.53
CA VAL A 30 -16.99 5.43 11.96
C VAL A 30 -18.10 4.67 12.68
N GLU A 31 -19.31 4.62 12.13
CA GLU A 31 -20.44 3.87 12.70
C GLU A 31 -20.12 2.38 12.85
N ARG A 32 -19.52 1.78 11.82
CA ARG A 32 -19.19 0.35 11.81
C ARG A 32 -18.09 0.00 12.81
N LEU A 33 -17.03 0.80 12.89
CA LEU A 33 -15.90 0.52 13.80
C LEU A 33 -16.23 0.86 15.26
N SER A 34 -16.98 1.93 15.50
CA SER A 34 -17.37 2.33 16.87
C SER A 34 -18.29 1.30 17.52
N ALA A 35 -19.15 0.63 16.74
CA ALA A 35 -20.01 -0.45 17.22
C ALA A 35 -19.24 -1.74 17.58
N ALA A 36 -18.07 -1.97 16.99
CA ALA A 36 -17.33 -3.22 17.16
C ALA A 36 -16.44 -3.24 18.40
N ARG A 37 -15.62 -2.18 18.62
CA ARG A 37 -14.72 -2.05 19.79
C ARG A 37 -14.44 -0.58 20.13
N SER A 38 -14.93 -0.13 21.27
CA SER A 38 -14.59 1.20 21.80
C SER A 38 -13.08 1.32 22.05
N GLY A 39 -12.46 2.40 21.54
CA GLY A 39 -11.06 2.76 21.81
C GLY A 39 -10.02 2.36 20.75
N GLN A 40 -10.40 1.64 19.69
CA GLN A 40 -9.48 1.26 18.61
C GLN A 40 -9.80 1.88 17.25
N LEU A 41 -10.87 2.68 17.17
CA LEU A 41 -11.41 3.25 15.93
C LEU A 41 -10.34 3.92 15.06
N TYR A 42 -9.53 4.81 15.62
CA TYR A 42 -8.50 5.52 14.86
C TYR A 42 -7.49 4.55 14.24
N ARG A 43 -7.04 3.56 15.02
CA ARG A 43 -6.10 2.56 14.55
C ARG A 43 -6.71 1.71 13.45
N GLU A 44 -7.92 1.19 13.65
CA GLU A 44 -8.61 0.33 12.66
C GLU A 44 -8.91 1.07 11.36
N ALA A 45 -9.36 2.33 11.44
CA ALA A 45 -9.56 3.19 10.28
C ALA A 45 -8.24 3.45 9.53
N LEU A 46 -7.15 3.69 10.26
CA LEU A 46 -5.84 3.90 9.67
C LEU A 46 -5.32 2.63 8.99
N GLU A 47 -5.49 1.45 9.61
CA GLU A 47 -5.10 0.17 9.00
C GLU A 47 -5.90 -0.12 7.72
N LEU A 48 -7.19 0.22 7.69
CA LEU A 48 -8.05 0.09 6.50
C LEU A 48 -7.59 0.98 5.33
N LEU A 49 -7.08 2.17 5.61
CA LEU A 49 -6.52 3.05 4.58
C LEU A 49 -5.11 2.63 4.15
N GLU A 50 -4.25 2.29 5.11
CA GLU A 50 -2.84 1.98 4.83
C GLU A 50 -2.67 0.66 4.07
N ARG A 51 -3.47 -0.36 4.35
CA ARG A 51 -3.39 -1.67 3.66
C ARG A 51 -3.46 -1.54 2.13
N PRO A 52 -4.51 -0.94 1.53
CA PRO A 52 -4.60 -0.79 0.08
C PRO A 52 -3.56 0.17 -0.48
N LEU A 53 -3.26 1.28 0.21
CA LEU A 53 -2.25 2.25 -0.22
C LEU A 53 -0.86 1.61 -0.34
N LEU A 54 -0.40 0.97 0.73
CA LEU A 54 0.93 0.35 0.77
C LEU A 54 0.99 -0.87 -0.15
N GLY A 55 -0.06 -1.68 -0.20
CA GLY A 55 -0.16 -2.83 -1.10
C GLY A 55 -0.06 -2.43 -2.57
N HIS A 56 -0.78 -1.37 -2.98
CA HIS A 56 -0.74 -0.87 -4.35
C HIS A 56 0.65 -0.37 -4.74
N VAL A 57 1.29 0.45 -3.90
CA VAL A 57 2.63 0.98 -4.18
C VAL A 57 3.70 -0.11 -4.17
N LEU A 58 3.59 -1.10 -3.29
CA LEU A 58 4.47 -2.28 -3.34
C LEU A 58 4.28 -3.04 -4.66
N SER A 59 3.05 -3.27 -5.12
CA SER A 59 2.77 -3.93 -6.40
C SER A 59 3.38 -3.15 -7.58
N MET A 60 3.14 -1.83 -7.65
CA MET A 60 3.71 -0.94 -8.67
C MET A 60 5.24 -0.98 -8.74
N THR A 61 5.91 -1.29 -7.63
CA THR A 61 7.37 -1.31 -7.54
C THR A 61 7.97 -2.72 -7.62
N GLY A 62 7.16 -3.74 -7.95
CA GLY A 62 7.59 -5.15 -7.92
C GLY A 62 8.03 -5.60 -6.54
N GLY A 63 7.50 -4.94 -5.51
CA GLY A 63 7.82 -5.07 -4.09
C GLY A 63 9.23 -4.63 -3.69
N ASN A 64 9.87 -3.81 -4.53
CA ASN A 64 11.07 -3.09 -4.12
C ASN A 64 10.73 -2.05 -3.06
N GLN A 65 10.89 -2.43 -1.79
CA GLN A 65 10.57 -1.58 -0.64
C GLN A 65 11.30 -0.24 -0.64
N LEU A 66 12.52 -0.15 -1.19
CA LEU A 66 13.23 1.13 -1.26
C LEU A 66 12.58 2.08 -2.25
N ARG A 67 12.18 1.58 -3.43
CA ARG A 67 11.44 2.36 -4.43
C ARG A 67 10.06 2.74 -3.92
N ALA A 68 9.35 1.80 -3.30
CA ALA A 68 8.05 2.04 -2.67
C ALA A 68 8.12 3.14 -1.60
N ALA A 69 9.12 3.06 -0.70
CA ALA A 69 9.32 4.04 0.35
C ALA A 69 9.60 5.45 -0.22
N ARG A 70 10.40 5.54 -1.29
CA ARG A 70 10.64 6.81 -1.99
C ARG A 70 9.37 7.37 -2.61
N LEU A 71 8.57 6.54 -3.28
CA LEU A 71 7.30 6.98 -3.90
C LEU A 71 6.29 7.46 -2.85
N LEU A 72 6.23 6.78 -1.70
CA LEU A 72 5.36 7.14 -0.57
C LEU A 72 5.88 8.33 0.25
N GLY A 73 7.13 8.78 0.05
CA GLY A 73 7.76 9.79 0.89
C GLY A 73 8.02 9.32 2.33
N LEU A 74 8.15 8.01 2.55
CA LEU A 74 8.34 7.40 3.87
C LEU A 74 9.78 6.93 4.05
N ASN A 75 10.23 6.88 5.30
CA ASN A 75 11.44 6.13 5.63
C ASN A 75 11.21 4.62 5.35
N ARG A 76 12.15 3.95 4.69
CA ARG A 76 12.10 2.50 4.40
C ARG A 76 11.91 1.65 5.65
N ASN A 77 12.47 2.05 6.79
CA ASN A 77 12.25 1.36 8.07
C ASN A 77 10.80 1.47 8.54
N THR A 78 10.18 2.64 8.37
CA THR A 78 8.75 2.87 8.66
C THR A 78 7.88 2.02 7.75
N LEU A 79 8.14 2.02 6.43
CA LEU A 79 7.42 1.16 5.50
C LEU A 79 7.55 -0.33 5.89
N ARG A 80 8.75 -0.80 6.22
CA ARG A 80 9.00 -2.19 6.64
C ARG A 80 8.27 -2.53 7.95
N LYS A 81 8.17 -1.59 8.89
CA LYS A 81 7.42 -1.76 10.15
C LYS A 81 5.93 -1.86 9.85
N ARG A 82 5.37 -0.91 9.09
CA ARG A 82 3.97 -0.90 8.68
C ARG A 82 3.55 -2.16 7.93
N CYS A 83 4.35 -2.61 6.95
CA CYS A 83 4.03 -3.83 6.21
C CYS A 83 3.97 -5.08 7.10
N ARG A 84 4.82 -5.15 8.14
CA ARG A 84 4.77 -6.25 9.12
C ARG A 84 3.53 -6.15 10.01
N GLU A 85 3.20 -4.96 10.51
CA GLU A 85 2.00 -4.72 11.33
C GLU A 85 0.70 -5.04 10.58
N LEU A 86 0.66 -4.72 9.29
CA LEU A 86 -0.50 -4.94 8.43
C LEU A 86 -0.51 -6.34 7.76
N CYS A 87 0.47 -7.19 8.08
CA CYS A 87 0.66 -8.51 7.47
C CYS A 87 0.63 -8.48 5.93
N LEU A 88 1.15 -7.41 5.33
CA LEU A 88 1.27 -7.32 3.87
C LEU A 88 2.36 -8.30 3.41
N ALA A 89 2.03 -9.13 2.42
CA ALA A 89 3.00 -10.00 1.77
C ALA A 89 4.05 -9.14 1.08
N LEU A 90 5.11 -8.81 1.80
CA LEU A 90 6.33 -8.30 1.21
C LEU A 90 6.84 -9.45 0.32
N PRO A 91 7.10 -9.24 -0.98
CA PRO A 91 7.79 -10.23 -1.78
C PRO A 91 9.24 -10.29 -1.29
N GLY A 92 9.42 -11.03 -0.20
CA GLY A 92 10.68 -11.38 0.41
C GLY A 92 11.03 -12.76 -0.10
N ARG A 93 11.68 -12.79 -1.27
CA ARG A 93 12.26 -13.99 -1.89
C ARG A 93 11.21 -15.09 -2.11
N SER A 94 10.55 -15.05 -3.28
CA SER A 94 10.18 -16.29 -3.96
C SER A 94 11.34 -17.26 -3.76
N GLY A 95 11.07 -18.40 -3.14
CA GLY A 95 12.10 -19.32 -2.68
C GLY A 95 13.14 -19.52 -3.77
N ARG A 96 14.39 -19.16 -3.46
CA ARG A 96 15.49 -19.88 -4.09
C ARG A 96 15.29 -21.31 -3.62
N ALA A 97 14.71 -22.15 -4.46
CA ALA A 97 14.69 -23.58 -4.25
C ALA A 97 16.11 -23.98 -3.84
N PRO A 98 16.30 -24.82 -2.81
CA PRO A 98 17.60 -25.40 -2.57
C PRO A 98 17.96 -26.13 -3.86
N GLY A 99 18.94 -25.62 -4.60
CA GLY A 99 19.50 -26.29 -5.77
C GLY A 99 20.02 -27.63 -5.30
N GLY A 100 19.18 -28.65 -5.47
CA GLY A 100 19.49 -30.03 -5.18
C GLY A 100 20.70 -30.44 -6.01
N ARG A 101 21.65 -31.03 -5.31
CA ARG A 101 22.85 -31.71 -5.80
C ARG A 101 22.61 -32.34 -7.18
N ALA A 102 23.42 -31.93 -8.16
CA ALA A 102 23.71 -32.78 -9.30
C ALA A 102 24.52 -33.99 -8.79
N ALA A 103 23.84 -35.09 -8.49
CA ALA A 103 24.46 -36.41 -8.41
C ALA A 103 24.44 -36.99 -9.84
N ALA A 104 25.60 -37.04 -10.47
CA ALA A 104 25.78 -37.74 -11.74
C ALA A 104 25.63 -39.26 -11.53
N PRO A 105 24.97 -39.99 -12.44
CA PRO A 105 25.11 -41.44 -12.48
C PRO A 105 26.50 -41.80 -13.02
N ILE A 106 27.13 -42.72 -12.30
CA ILE A 106 28.41 -43.37 -12.59
C ILE A 106 28.22 -44.28 -13.84
N PRO A 107 29.11 -44.23 -14.84
CA PRO A 107 29.38 -45.38 -15.70
C PRO A 107 30.45 -46.31 -15.09
#